data_AF-A0A812TKN0-F1
#
_entry.id   AF-A0A812TKN0-F1
#
_cell.length_a   1.000
_cell.length_b   1.000
_cell.length_c   1.000
_cell.angle_alpha   90.00
_cell.angle_beta   90.00
_cell.angle_gamma   90.00
#
_symmetry.space_group_name_H-M   'P 1'
#
loop_
_entity.id
_entity.type
_entity.pdbx_description
1 polymer ?
#
loop_
_entity_poly.entity_id
_entity_poly.type
_entity_poly.pdbx_seq_one_letter_code
_entity_poly.pdbx_strand_id
1 'polypeptide(L)'
;MAIKTTEGNEWQVLGLALVALWGVYQTLRWCCSCCCRCCCGKREAPPAAAPLIQPDKVKVDGREVSAAHLIQTKDARTAYFLWLTMGLVGAHHFYADRLLHGVLAACSGNFFGVGWFLDFFLIPTYVAAINRQVPPEVARPDNSCGRLTCRLPVIVTTIIVVFLAFIFRFPAILHGTGVVDLEQRMAGTAGNPYVILEVERDLPQEDIRKAYSSQLKEVEGSKDCQTANKACKAKKQNLKKAAEFILHGPPQSDEPQKEKTEKKARRKPREKNDDDAWADWGDYLRAEWDAVGQEIKEGSSQFAKNLEKDYFS
;
A
#
# COMPACT_ATOMS: atom_id res chain seq x y z
N MET A 1 -35.41 17.35 -10.36
CA MET A 1 -35.60 15.88 -10.47
C MET A 1 -34.35 15.22 -9.89
N ALA A 2 -34.45 14.05 -9.24
CA ALA A 2 -33.41 13.59 -8.32
C ALA A 2 -32.06 13.27 -9.01
N ILE A 3 -30.98 13.83 -8.47
CA ILE A 3 -29.60 13.38 -8.70
C ILE A 3 -29.20 12.58 -7.45
N LYS A 4 -28.61 11.39 -7.62
CA LYS A 4 -28.12 10.56 -6.51
C LYS A 4 -26.80 11.12 -5.98
N THR A 5 -26.58 11.04 -4.67
CA THR A 5 -25.28 11.40 -4.07
C THR A 5 -24.18 10.46 -4.57
N THR A 6 -23.02 11.03 -4.87
CA THR A 6 -21.82 10.31 -5.34
C THR A 6 -21.19 9.42 -4.25
N GLU A 7 -21.54 9.61 -2.98
CA GLU A 7 -21.22 8.69 -1.88
C GLU A 7 -21.59 7.23 -2.20
N GLY A 8 -22.69 7.01 -2.92
CA GLY A 8 -23.11 5.66 -3.34
C GLY A 8 -22.05 4.95 -4.20
N ASN A 9 -21.26 5.72 -4.96
CA ASN A 9 -20.27 5.18 -5.88
C ASN A 9 -18.98 4.76 -5.13
N GLU A 10 -18.57 5.47 -4.07
CA GLU A 10 -17.42 5.04 -3.25
C GLU A 10 -17.71 3.70 -2.57
N TRP A 11 -18.85 3.56 -1.91
CA TRP A 11 -19.24 2.29 -1.29
C TRP A 11 -19.47 1.17 -2.31
N GLN A 12 -19.85 1.49 -3.55
CA GLN A 12 -19.89 0.52 -4.64
C GLN A 12 -18.51 0.13 -5.15
N VAL A 13 -17.55 1.06 -5.31
CA VAL A 13 -16.17 0.75 -5.73
C VAL A 13 -15.44 -0.02 -4.63
N LEU A 14 -15.58 0.37 -3.36
CA LEU A 14 -15.07 -0.37 -2.21
C LEU A 14 -15.76 -1.73 -2.08
N GLY A 15 -17.07 -1.80 -2.29
CA GLY A 15 -17.83 -3.05 -2.31
C GLY A 15 -17.40 -3.99 -3.43
N LEU A 16 -17.18 -3.49 -4.63
CA LEU A 16 -16.67 -4.25 -5.78
C LEU A 16 -15.21 -4.65 -5.59
N ALA A 17 -14.36 -3.80 -5.00
CA ALA A 17 -13.00 -4.15 -4.64
C ALA A 17 -12.97 -5.24 -3.56
N LEU A 18 -13.82 -5.14 -2.53
CA LEU A 18 -13.95 -6.17 -1.49
C LEU A 18 -14.58 -7.46 -2.03
N VAL A 19 -15.52 -7.39 -2.98
CA VAL A 19 -16.09 -8.57 -3.65
C VAL A 19 -15.12 -9.18 -4.66
N ALA A 20 -14.25 -8.40 -5.30
CA ALA A 20 -13.18 -8.90 -6.15
C ALA A 20 -12.06 -9.53 -5.32
N LEU A 21 -11.65 -8.91 -4.22
CA LEU A 21 -10.67 -9.46 -3.27
C LEU A 21 -11.22 -10.67 -2.51
N TRP A 22 -12.51 -10.67 -2.15
CA TRP A 22 -13.20 -11.85 -1.62
C TRP A 22 -13.37 -12.92 -2.70
N GLY A 23 -13.63 -12.56 -3.95
CA GLY A 23 -13.68 -13.46 -5.09
C GLY A 23 -12.32 -14.12 -5.39
N VAL A 24 -11.22 -13.36 -5.34
CA VAL A 24 -9.84 -13.84 -5.40
C VAL A 24 -9.50 -14.70 -4.18
N TYR A 25 -9.88 -14.28 -2.96
CA TYR A 25 -9.73 -15.09 -1.75
C TYR A 25 -10.49 -16.42 -1.85
N GLN A 26 -11.75 -16.40 -2.32
CA GLN A 26 -12.61 -17.58 -2.43
C GLN A 26 -12.17 -18.49 -3.57
N THR A 27 -11.69 -17.95 -4.70
CA THR A 27 -11.13 -18.76 -5.79
C THR A 27 -9.75 -19.32 -5.46
N LEU A 28 -8.87 -18.57 -4.77
CA LEU A 28 -7.63 -19.12 -4.21
C LEU A 28 -7.93 -20.20 -3.16
N ARG A 29 -8.87 -19.96 -2.24
CA ARG A 29 -9.34 -20.92 -1.24
C ARG A 29 -9.94 -22.17 -1.89
N TRP A 30 -10.74 -22.03 -2.95
CA TRP A 30 -11.40 -23.14 -3.63
C TRP A 30 -10.44 -23.92 -4.52
N CYS A 31 -9.62 -23.24 -5.32
CA CYS A 31 -8.53 -23.84 -6.09
C CYS A 31 -7.56 -24.59 -5.16
N CYS A 32 -7.18 -24.01 -4.02
CA CYS A 32 -6.35 -24.70 -3.05
C CYS A 32 -7.11 -25.75 -2.22
N SER A 33 -8.44 -25.70 -2.12
CA SER A 33 -9.25 -26.80 -1.58
C SER A 33 -9.30 -28.00 -2.54
N CYS A 34 -9.39 -27.75 -3.85
CA CYS A 34 -9.24 -28.76 -4.89
C CYS A 34 -7.81 -29.32 -4.92
N CYS A 35 -6.77 -28.47 -4.92
CA CYS A 35 -5.38 -28.92 -4.79
C CYS A 35 -5.12 -29.68 -3.48
N CYS A 36 -5.73 -29.29 -2.35
CA CYS A 36 -5.68 -30.11 -1.14
C CYS A 36 -6.36 -31.47 -1.34
N ARG A 37 -7.53 -31.57 -1.99
CA ARG A 37 -8.17 -32.88 -2.25
C ARG A 37 -7.38 -33.76 -3.23
N CYS A 38 -6.63 -33.17 -4.16
CA CYS A 38 -5.82 -33.92 -5.13
C CYS A 38 -4.41 -34.25 -4.63
N CYS A 39 -3.78 -33.39 -3.81
CA CYS A 39 -2.39 -33.54 -3.37
C CYS A 39 -2.25 -34.00 -1.91
N CYS A 40 -3.24 -33.76 -1.03
CA CYS A 40 -3.30 -34.42 0.26
C CYS A 40 -4.10 -35.72 0.12
N GLY A 41 -3.38 -36.81 -0.19
CA GLY A 41 -3.93 -38.17 -0.04
C GLY A 41 -4.58 -38.33 1.34
N LYS A 42 -5.69 -39.08 1.40
CA LYS A 42 -6.53 -39.20 2.60
C LYS A 42 -5.68 -39.48 3.84
N ARG A 43 -5.71 -38.55 4.81
CA ARG A 43 -5.38 -38.91 6.19
C ARG A 43 -6.53 -39.72 6.74
N GLU A 44 -6.36 -41.03 6.78
CA GLU A 44 -7.01 -41.81 7.82
C GLU A 44 -6.54 -41.23 9.16
N ALA A 45 -7.48 -40.80 9.99
CA ALA A 45 -7.15 -40.45 11.36
C ALA A 45 -6.81 -41.76 12.07
N PRO A 46 -5.63 -41.90 12.71
CA PRO A 46 -5.41 -43.05 13.57
C PRO A 46 -6.52 -43.08 14.63
N PRO A 47 -7.11 -44.24 14.93
CA PRO A 47 -8.20 -44.34 15.89
C PRO A 47 -7.74 -43.72 17.22
N ALA A 48 -8.66 -43.02 17.90
CA ALA A 48 -8.33 -42.23 19.08
C ALA A 48 -7.78 -43.13 20.19
N ALA A 49 -6.44 -43.16 20.31
CA ALA A 49 -5.78 -43.94 21.34
C ALA A 49 -6.12 -43.35 22.71
N ALA A 50 -6.36 -44.25 23.68
CA ALA A 50 -6.28 -43.91 25.10
C ALA A 50 -4.92 -43.23 25.39
N PRO A 51 -4.78 -42.42 26.45
CA PRO A 51 -3.54 -41.69 26.73
C PRO A 51 -2.36 -42.62 27.02
N LEU A 52 -1.64 -43.02 25.96
CA LEU A 52 -0.48 -43.90 26.03
C LEU A 52 0.74 -43.15 26.54
N ILE A 53 1.35 -43.71 27.58
CA ILE A 53 2.66 -43.31 28.10
C ILE A 53 3.71 -43.69 27.04
N GLN A 54 4.43 -42.71 26.48
CA GLN A 54 5.41 -42.92 25.40
C GLN A 54 6.85 -43.16 25.94
N PRO A 55 7.71 -43.95 25.25
CA PRO A 55 9.15 -44.14 25.56
C PRO A 55 10.08 -42.94 25.17
N ASP A 56 11.43 -43.01 25.31
CA ASP A 56 12.35 -41.89 25.68
C ASP A 56 13.20 -41.11 24.59
N LYS A 57 14.56 -41.23 24.49
CA LYS A 57 15.48 -40.43 23.61
C LYS A 57 16.63 -41.24 22.87
N VAL A 58 16.62 -41.63 21.56
CA VAL A 58 17.28 -42.82 20.85
C VAL A 58 18.78 -42.96 20.52
N LYS A 59 19.17 -44.20 20.16
CA LYS A 59 20.37 -44.65 19.43
C LYS A 59 20.41 -44.14 17.98
N VAL A 60 20.26 -42.83 17.79
CA VAL A 60 21.19 -42.12 16.92
C VAL A 60 22.49 -42.16 17.69
N ASP A 61 23.40 -43.03 17.29
CA ASP A 61 24.72 -43.26 17.89
C ASP A 61 24.74 -43.55 19.43
N GLY A 62 23.63 -43.90 20.11
CA GLY A 62 23.68 -44.44 21.52
C GLY A 62 22.51 -44.47 22.56
N ARG A 63 21.28 -43.91 22.40
CA ARG A 63 20.25 -43.72 23.49
C ARG A 63 18.81 -44.43 23.28
N GLU A 64 17.61 -44.07 23.78
CA GLU A 64 16.32 -44.87 23.66
C GLU A 64 14.94 -44.14 23.26
N VAL A 65 14.55 -43.80 21.99
CA VAL A 65 13.43 -42.81 21.66
C VAL A 65 11.95 -43.20 21.86
N SER A 66 11.19 -42.17 22.26
CA SER A 66 9.97 -41.60 21.64
C SER A 66 9.87 -41.62 20.10
N ALA A 67 8.84 -42.28 19.56
CA ALA A 67 8.54 -42.30 18.13
C ALA A 67 8.16 -40.94 17.47
N ALA A 68 8.44 -39.80 18.10
CA ALA A 68 8.14 -38.44 17.64
C ALA A 68 8.97 -37.95 16.43
N HIS A 69 10.06 -38.64 16.05
CA HIS A 69 10.89 -38.37 14.86
C HIS A 69 11.34 -36.89 14.74
N LEU A 70 12.30 -36.51 15.59
CA LEU A 70 12.75 -35.14 15.80
C LEU A 70 13.55 -34.50 14.64
N ILE A 71 13.79 -35.21 13.52
CA ILE A 71 14.53 -34.67 12.37
C ILE A 71 13.73 -34.87 11.08
N GLN A 72 13.44 -33.75 10.41
CA GLN A 72 12.72 -33.74 9.13
C GLN A 72 13.68 -33.36 8.00
N THR A 73 13.71 -34.16 6.94
CA THR A 73 14.39 -33.78 5.70
C THR A 73 13.57 -32.72 4.98
N LYS A 74 14.24 -31.64 4.57
CA LYS A 74 13.64 -30.47 3.93
C LYS A 74 13.29 -30.80 2.47
N ASP A 75 12.11 -30.40 2.01
CA ASP A 75 11.67 -30.53 0.61
C ASP A 75 12.03 -29.25 -0.16
N ALA A 76 12.72 -29.42 -1.29
CA ALA A 76 13.05 -28.31 -2.19
C ALA A 76 11.81 -27.55 -2.68
N ARG A 77 10.66 -28.22 -2.82
CA ARG A 77 9.39 -27.57 -3.21
C ARG A 77 8.87 -26.64 -2.11
N THR A 78 9.00 -27.01 -0.83
CA THR A 78 8.69 -26.10 0.30
C THR A 78 9.63 -24.88 0.28
N ALA A 79 10.93 -25.09 0.03
CA ALA A 79 11.91 -24.01 -0.05
C ALA A 79 11.63 -23.05 -1.22
N TYR A 80 11.38 -23.56 -2.43
CA TYR A 80 11.00 -22.74 -3.59
C TYR A 80 9.67 -22.00 -3.39
N PHE A 81 8.70 -22.61 -2.71
CA PHE A 81 7.44 -21.93 -2.41
C PHE A 81 7.62 -20.76 -1.42
N LEU A 82 8.44 -20.94 -0.38
CA LEU A 82 8.81 -19.86 0.56
C LEU A 82 9.61 -18.75 -0.12
N TRP A 83 10.50 -19.10 -1.06
CA TRP A 83 11.25 -18.16 -1.88
C TRP A 83 10.35 -17.33 -2.81
N LEU A 84 9.37 -17.94 -3.46
CA LEU A 84 8.44 -17.23 -4.35
C LEU A 84 7.52 -16.27 -3.58
N THR A 85 7.08 -16.66 -2.38
CA THR A 85 6.07 -15.90 -1.61
C THR A 85 6.66 -14.89 -0.62
N MET A 86 7.80 -15.19 0.00
CA MET A 86 8.43 -14.40 1.07
C MET A 86 9.96 -14.33 0.91
N GLY A 87 10.50 -14.61 -0.28
CA GLY A 87 11.95 -14.67 -0.51
C GLY A 87 12.67 -13.32 -0.45
N LEU A 88 11.97 -12.19 -0.59
CA LEU A 88 12.53 -10.85 -0.30
C LEU A 88 12.79 -10.65 1.22
N VAL A 89 12.08 -11.39 2.08
CA VAL A 89 12.31 -11.45 3.54
C VAL A 89 13.28 -12.60 3.90
N GLY A 90 13.63 -13.46 2.94
CA GLY A 90 14.55 -14.58 3.15
C GLY A 90 13.92 -15.81 3.83
N ALA A 91 12.59 -15.98 3.78
CA ALA A 91 11.88 -17.07 4.49
C ALA A 91 12.42 -18.49 4.21
N HIS A 92 12.91 -18.73 2.98
CA HIS A 92 13.55 -19.98 2.57
C HIS A 92 14.92 -20.23 3.22
N HIS A 93 15.69 -19.18 3.57
CA HIS A 93 16.94 -19.33 4.33
C HIS A 93 16.66 -19.82 5.76
N PHE A 94 15.62 -19.30 6.41
CA PHE A 94 15.17 -19.81 7.72
C PHE A 94 14.70 -21.26 7.64
N TYR A 95 14.00 -21.66 6.57
CA TYR A 95 13.60 -23.06 6.35
C TYR A 95 14.79 -24.00 6.06
N ALA A 96 15.87 -23.49 5.48
CA ALA A 96 17.14 -24.21 5.32
C ALA A 96 18.06 -24.12 6.56
N ASP A 97 17.54 -23.64 7.70
CA ASP A 97 18.26 -23.43 8.97
C ASP A 97 19.44 -22.44 8.89
N ARG A 98 19.53 -21.64 7.82
CA ARG A 98 20.61 -20.66 7.55
C ARG A 98 20.34 -19.31 8.23
N LEU A 99 20.15 -19.31 9.55
CA LEU A 99 19.67 -18.17 10.35
C LEU A 99 20.35 -16.83 9.99
N LEU A 100 21.68 -16.78 9.92
CA LEU A 100 22.43 -15.56 9.59
C LEU A 100 22.08 -15.00 8.20
N HIS A 101 21.89 -15.87 7.20
CA HIS A 101 21.49 -15.44 5.85
C HIS A 101 20.02 -15.01 5.81
N GLY A 102 19.15 -15.65 6.59
CA GLY A 102 17.75 -15.21 6.75
C GLY A 102 17.65 -13.81 7.36
N VAL A 103 18.42 -13.53 8.42
CA VAL A 103 18.46 -12.20 9.05
C VAL A 103 19.07 -11.15 8.10
N LEU A 104 20.18 -11.45 7.43
CA LEU A 104 20.77 -10.54 6.45
C LEU A 104 19.82 -10.27 5.26
N ALA A 105 19.09 -11.27 4.78
CA ALA A 105 18.08 -11.08 3.75
C ALA A 105 16.91 -10.21 4.24
N ALA A 106 16.36 -10.48 5.43
CA ALA A 106 15.29 -9.69 6.03
C ALA A 106 15.68 -8.20 6.21
N CYS A 107 16.91 -7.92 6.65
CA CYS A 107 17.40 -6.55 6.84
C CYS A 107 17.80 -5.83 5.54
N SER A 108 17.96 -6.53 4.41
CA SER A 108 18.45 -5.96 3.13
C SER A 108 17.48 -6.05 1.96
N GLY A 109 16.25 -6.55 2.18
CA GLY A 109 15.32 -6.87 1.09
C GLY A 109 15.87 -7.95 0.15
N ASN A 110 16.58 -8.92 0.72
CA ASN A 110 17.40 -9.93 0.06
C ASN A 110 18.34 -9.32 -1.01
N PHE A 111 19.19 -8.39 -0.55
CA PHE A 111 20.15 -7.62 -1.36
C PHE A 111 19.48 -6.93 -2.58
N PHE A 112 18.44 -6.13 -2.32
CA PHE A 112 17.64 -5.46 -3.36
C PHE A 112 17.14 -6.39 -4.47
N GLY A 113 16.75 -7.63 -4.11
CA GLY A 113 16.30 -8.65 -5.04
C GLY A 113 17.40 -9.40 -5.81
N VAL A 114 18.66 -8.98 -5.75
CA VAL A 114 19.79 -9.72 -6.37
C VAL A 114 20.00 -11.06 -5.65
N GLY A 115 19.92 -11.06 -4.32
CA GLY A 115 19.98 -12.28 -3.52
C GLY A 115 18.79 -13.21 -3.83
N TRP A 116 17.59 -12.64 -4.04
CA TRP A 116 16.42 -13.40 -4.46
C TRP A 116 16.63 -14.12 -5.80
N PHE A 117 17.25 -13.47 -6.80
CA PHE A 117 17.54 -14.13 -8.08
C PHE A 117 18.60 -15.25 -7.92
N LEU A 118 19.66 -15.01 -7.15
CA LEU A 118 20.70 -16.03 -6.90
C LEU A 118 20.17 -17.24 -6.11
N ASP A 119 19.27 -17.01 -5.16
CA ASP A 119 18.66 -18.06 -4.33
C ASP A 119 17.93 -19.12 -5.17
N PHE A 120 17.36 -18.77 -6.34
CA PHE A 120 16.73 -19.73 -7.25
C PHE A 120 17.66 -20.89 -7.63
N PHE A 121 18.95 -20.60 -7.88
CA PHE A 121 19.97 -21.58 -8.25
C PHE A 121 20.58 -22.28 -7.03
N LEU A 122 20.55 -21.63 -5.87
CA LEU A 122 21.25 -22.07 -4.66
C LEU A 122 20.37 -22.91 -3.72
N ILE A 123 19.04 -22.76 -3.75
CA ILE A 123 18.07 -23.56 -2.97
C ILE A 123 18.32 -25.08 -3.05
N PRO A 124 18.59 -25.70 -4.21
CA PRO A 124 18.90 -27.13 -4.30
C PRO A 124 20.16 -27.50 -3.51
N THR A 125 21.18 -26.63 -3.52
CA THR A 125 22.43 -26.83 -2.76
C THR A 125 22.20 -26.72 -1.26
N TYR A 126 21.36 -25.79 -0.82
CA TYR A 126 21.02 -25.60 0.60
C TYR A 126 20.23 -26.80 1.14
N VAL A 127 19.23 -27.25 0.40
CA VAL A 127 18.40 -28.41 0.76
C VAL A 127 19.23 -29.71 0.73
N ALA A 128 20.13 -29.87 -0.24
CA ALA A 128 21.08 -31.00 -0.24
C ALA A 128 22.07 -30.93 0.94
N ALA A 129 22.58 -29.74 1.29
CA ALA A 129 23.55 -29.57 2.37
C ALA A 129 22.97 -29.87 3.76
N ILE A 130 21.72 -29.47 4.03
CA ILE A 130 21.04 -29.81 5.29
C ILE A 130 20.61 -31.29 5.33
N ASN A 131 20.05 -31.83 4.24
CA ASN A 131 19.61 -33.22 4.21
C ASN A 131 20.77 -34.23 4.31
N ARG A 132 22.00 -33.86 3.88
CA ARG A 132 23.22 -34.67 4.09
C ARG A 132 23.65 -34.80 5.56
N GLN A 133 23.17 -33.92 6.44
CA GLN A 133 23.47 -33.97 7.88
C GLN A 133 22.46 -34.83 8.66
N VAL A 134 21.44 -35.37 7.97
CA VAL A 134 20.38 -36.19 8.57
C VAL A 134 20.59 -37.66 8.21
N PRO A 135 20.70 -38.58 9.18
CA PRO A 135 20.71 -40.02 8.92
C PRO A 135 19.41 -40.45 8.19
N PRO A 136 19.49 -41.04 6.99
CA PRO A 136 18.30 -41.35 6.17
C PRO A 136 17.39 -42.40 6.82
N GLU A 137 17.94 -43.21 7.72
CA GLU A 137 17.26 -44.28 8.48
C GLU A 137 16.28 -43.74 9.54
N VAL A 138 16.44 -42.48 9.98
CA VAL A 138 15.67 -41.87 11.08
C VAL A 138 14.87 -40.64 10.60
N ALA A 139 15.12 -40.17 9.38
CA ALA A 139 14.49 -39.00 8.78
C ALA A 139 12.99 -39.19 8.49
N ARG A 140 12.20 -38.12 8.62
CA ARG A 140 10.88 -38.03 7.96
C ARG A 140 10.87 -36.95 6.87
N PRO A 141 10.28 -37.21 5.70
CA PRO A 141 10.15 -36.18 4.66
C PRO A 141 9.20 -35.08 5.10
N ASP A 142 9.62 -33.82 4.97
CA ASP A 142 8.71 -32.68 5.10
C ASP A 142 7.60 -32.75 4.05
N ASN A 143 6.37 -32.54 4.51
CA ASN A 143 5.16 -32.46 3.67
C ASN A 143 4.40 -31.15 3.91
N SER A 144 5.05 -30.15 4.52
CA SER A 144 4.47 -28.86 4.89
C SER A 144 4.10 -28.01 3.67
N CYS A 145 4.70 -28.27 2.50
CA CYS A 145 4.38 -27.62 1.22
C CYS A 145 2.86 -27.46 1.02
N GLY A 146 2.07 -28.53 1.07
CA GLY A 146 0.61 -28.49 0.87
C GLY A 146 -0.19 -27.72 1.94
N ARG A 147 0.40 -27.45 3.12
CA ARG A 147 -0.19 -26.58 4.15
C ARG A 147 0.19 -25.11 3.94
N LEU A 148 1.42 -24.87 3.51
CA LEU A 148 1.95 -23.53 3.20
C LEU A 148 1.30 -22.97 1.93
N THR A 149 1.19 -23.75 0.86
CA THR A 149 0.58 -23.31 -0.42
C THR A 149 -0.84 -22.77 -0.27
N CYS A 150 -1.64 -23.28 0.68
CA CYS A 150 -3.02 -22.80 0.87
C CYS A 150 -3.20 -21.76 1.98
N ARG A 151 -2.31 -21.68 2.96
CA ARG A 151 -2.42 -20.69 4.05
C ARG A 151 -1.62 -19.43 3.78
N LEU A 152 -0.40 -19.57 3.25
CA LEU A 152 0.55 -18.48 3.18
C LEU A 152 0.20 -17.43 2.11
N PRO A 153 -0.30 -17.77 0.89
CA PRO A 153 -0.75 -16.76 -0.06
C PRO A 153 -1.97 -15.99 0.44
N VAL A 154 -2.85 -16.62 1.22
CA VAL A 154 -4.00 -15.97 1.86
C VAL A 154 -3.54 -14.96 2.91
N ILE A 155 -2.56 -15.32 3.75
CA ILE A 155 -1.97 -14.40 4.72
C ILE A 155 -1.25 -13.24 4.02
N VAL A 156 -0.40 -13.52 3.03
CA VAL A 156 0.37 -12.51 2.30
C VAL A 156 -0.53 -11.57 1.51
N THR A 157 -1.54 -12.07 0.79
CA THR A 157 -2.52 -11.20 0.10
C THR A 157 -3.33 -10.37 1.07
N THR A 158 -3.72 -10.91 2.23
CA THR A 158 -4.42 -10.13 3.27
C THR A 158 -3.54 -9.01 3.82
N ILE A 159 -2.26 -9.28 4.10
CA ILE A 159 -1.29 -8.26 4.54
C ILE A 159 -1.09 -7.18 3.47
N ILE A 160 -0.92 -7.57 2.20
CA ILE A 160 -0.77 -6.63 1.07
C ILE A 160 -2.04 -5.76 0.91
N VAL A 161 -3.24 -6.35 0.99
CA VAL A 161 -4.51 -5.62 0.92
C VAL A 161 -4.64 -4.62 2.07
N VAL A 162 -4.34 -5.02 3.31
CA VAL A 162 -4.41 -4.12 4.48
C VAL A 162 -3.36 -3.01 4.39
N PHE A 163 -2.14 -3.32 3.93
CA PHE A 163 -1.06 -2.34 3.77
C PHE A 163 -1.36 -1.33 2.65
N LEU A 164 -1.85 -1.80 1.49
CA LEU A 164 -2.28 -0.91 0.41
C LEU A 164 -3.49 -0.07 0.82
N ALA A 165 -4.48 -0.66 1.50
CA ALA A 165 -5.62 0.10 2.03
C ALA A 165 -5.19 1.16 3.05
N PHE A 166 -4.21 0.86 3.91
CA PHE A 166 -3.63 1.85 4.82
C PHE A 166 -2.95 2.98 4.03
N ILE A 167 -2.12 2.67 3.02
CA ILE A 167 -1.49 3.66 2.14
C ILE A 167 -2.55 4.54 1.47
N PHE A 168 -3.47 3.98 0.68
CA PHE A 168 -4.47 4.78 -0.05
C PHE A 168 -5.43 5.55 0.86
N ARG A 169 -5.61 5.16 2.14
CA ARG A 169 -6.39 5.93 3.13
C ARG A 169 -5.55 6.92 3.93
N PHE A 170 -4.22 6.87 3.89
CA PHE A 170 -3.35 7.70 4.74
C PHE A 170 -3.56 9.21 4.52
N PRO A 171 -3.65 9.76 3.28
CA PRO A 171 -3.97 11.18 3.08
C PRO A 171 -5.33 11.57 3.67
N ALA A 172 -6.36 10.76 3.43
CA ALA A 172 -7.71 10.99 3.98
C ALA A 172 -7.75 10.92 5.52
N ILE A 173 -6.92 10.09 6.16
CA ILE A 173 -6.76 10.03 7.62
C ILE A 173 -6.07 11.29 8.14
N LEU A 174 -5.04 11.81 7.47
CA LEU A 174 -4.37 13.07 7.85
C LEU A 174 -5.31 14.28 7.71
N HIS A 175 -6.12 14.33 6.66
CA HIS A 175 -7.14 15.36 6.49
C HIS A 175 -8.26 15.25 7.55
N GLY A 176 -8.84 14.06 7.73
CA GLY A 176 -9.93 13.82 8.68
C GLY A 176 -9.55 13.94 10.17
N THR A 177 -8.26 13.91 10.50
CA THR A 177 -7.75 14.21 11.86
C THR A 177 -7.44 15.70 12.07
N GLY A 178 -7.54 16.53 11.03
CA GLY A 178 -7.29 17.98 11.11
C GLY A 178 -5.82 18.36 11.35
N VAL A 179 -4.89 17.40 11.23
CA VAL A 179 -3.45 17.63 11.48
C VAL A 179 -2.80 18.38 10.31
N VAL A 180 -3.31 18.19 9.08
CA VAL A 180 -2.83 18.86 7.87
C VAL A 180 -4.00 19.22 6.95
N ASP A 181 -4.12 20.50 6.57
CA ASP A 181 -5.02 20.91 5.48
C ASP A 181 -4.34 20.67 4.11
N LEU A 182 -4.52 19.45 3.60
CA LEU A 182 -4.03 19.05 2.28
C LEU A 182 -4.61 19.90 1.14
N GLU A 183 -5.84 20.41 1.26
CA GLU A 183 -6.49 21.20 0.21
C GLU A 183 -5.89 22.60 0.13
N GLN A 184 -5.63 23.23 1.29
CA GLN A 184 -4.87 24.48 1.36
C GLN A 184 -3.50 24.34 0.68
N ARG A 185 -2.77 23.26 1.00
CA ARG A 185 -1.44 22.97 0.42
C ARG A 185 -1.53 22.72 -1.10
N MET A 186 -2.45 21.86 -1.56
CA MET A 186 -2.63 21.56 -2.99
C MET A 186 -3.08 22.77 -3.82
N ALA A 187 -3.97 23.61 -3.29
CA ALA A 187 -4.36 24.87 -3.92
C ALA A 187 -3.28 25.98 -3.81
N GLY A 188 -2.28 25.77 -2.96
CA GLY A 188 -1.26 26.77 -2.62
C GLY A 188 -1.86 28.07 -2.07
N THR A 189 -2.88 27.95 -1.23
CA THR A 189 -3.68 29.08 -0.70
C THR A 189 -3.28 29.43 0.74
N ALA A 190 -3.80 30.55 1.27
CA ALA A 190 -3.49 31.04 2.62
C ALA A 190 -4.35 30.41 3.73
N GLY A 191 -5.30 29.54 3.36
CA GLY A 191 -6.30 28.87 4.20
C GLY A 191 -7.10 27.91 3.32
N ASN A 192 -8.01 27.11 3.88
CA ASN A 192 -8.79 26.16 3.09
C ASN A 192 -9.55 26.83 1.91
N PRO A 193 -9.53 26.27 0.68
CA PRO A 193 -10.23 26.85 -0.48
C PRO A 193 -11.73 27.10 -0.28
N TYR A 194 -12.44 26.17 0.37
CA TYR A 194 -13.88 26.26 0.60
C TYR A 194 -14.22 27.35 1.62
N VAL A 195 -13.38 27.50 2.66
CA VAL A 195 -13.49 28.57 3.65
C VAL A 195 -13.16 29.94 3.06
N ILE A 196 -12.17 30.02 2.16
CA ILE A 196 -11.84 31.27 1.44
C ILE A 196 -13.01 31.76 0.58
N LEU A 197 -13.71 30.84 -0.08
CA LEU A 197 -14.83 31.15 -1.00
C LEU A 197 -16.22 31.14 -0.34
N GLU A 198 -16.30 30.81 0.96
CA GLU A 198 -17.55 30.70 1.72
C GLU A 198 -18.58 29.77 1.07
N VAL A 199 -18.10 28.64 0.52
CA VAL A 199 -18.88 27.65 -0.24
C VAL A 199 -18.88 26.27 0.44
N GLU A 200 -20.03 25.62 0.46
CA GLU A 200 -20.15 24.20 0.82
C GLU A 200 -19.55 23.30 -0.27
N ARG A 201 -19.07 22.11 0.12
CA ARG A 201 -18.31 21.19 -0.74
C ARG A 201 -19.10 20.67 -1.93
N ASP A 202 -20.39 20.43 -1.75
CA ASP A 202 -21.27 19.78 -2.73
C ASP A 202 -22.05 20.76 -3.63
N LEU A 203 -21.70 22.05 -3.63
CA LEU A 203 -22.34 23.05 -4.49
C LEU A 203 -22.07 22.78 -5.98
N PRO A 204 -23.06 23.02 -6.87
CA PRO A 204 -22.85 22.84 -8.30
C PRO A 204 -21.88 23.92 -8.84
N GLN A 205 -21.09 23.55 -9.86
CA GLN A 205 -20.04 24.42 -10.40
C GLN A 205 -20.52 25.80 -10.87
N GLU A 206 -21.80 25.97 -11.19
CA GLU A 206 -22.37 27.27 -11.52
C GLU A 206 -22.47 28.20 -10.31
N ASP A 207 -22.80 27.68 -9.12
CA ASP A 207 -22.92 28.47 -7.89
C ASP A 207 -21.55 28.81 -7.31
N ILE A 208 -20.57 27.90 -7.42
CA ILE A 208 -19.16 28.18 -7.11
C ILE A 208 -18.62 29.33 -7.98
N ARG A 209 -18.98 29.37 -9.28
CA ARG A 209 -18.64 30.50 -10.18
C ARG A 209 -19.35 31.80 -9.78
N LYS A 210 -20.61 31.73 -9.34
CA LYS A 210 -21.37 32.90 -8.82
C LYS A 210 -20.69 33.45 -7.56
N ALA A 211 -20.38 32.60 -6.58
CA ALA A 211 -19.70 32.95 -5.32
C ALA A 211 -18.35 33.64 -5.57
N TYR A 212 -17.46 33.03 -6.36
CA TYR A 212 -16.19 33.64 -6.76
C TYR A 212 -16.38 35.02 -7.43
N SER A 213 -17.36 35.14 -8.34
CA SER A 213 -17.66 36.41 -9.02
C SER A 213 -18.24 37.49 -8.08
N SER A 214 -18.82 37.09 -6.95
CA SER A 214 -19.37 37.99 -5.93
C SER A 214 -18.26 38.51 -5.02
N GLN A 215 -17.50 37.62 -4.39
CA GLN A 215 -16.38 38.00 -3.52
C GLN A 215 -15.29 38.77 -4.28
N LEU A 216 -15.05 38.47 -5.58
CA LEU A 216 -14.12 39.25 -6.40
C LEU A 216 -14.56 40.71 -6.55
N LYS A 217 -15.86 40.98 -6.75
CA LYS A 217 -16.43 42.34 -6.82
C LYS A 217 -16.34 43.06 -5.48
N GLU A 218 -16.56 42.35 -4.37
CA GLU A 218 -16.43 42.94 -3.02
C GLU A 218 -14.98 43.34 -2.72
N VAL A 219 -14.03 42.44 -3.01
CA VAL A 219 -12.59 42.76 -2.91
C VAL A 219 -12.24 43.93 -3.83
N GLU A 220 -12.79 44.00 -5.04
CA GLU A 220 -12.60 45.14 -5.96
C GLU A 220 -13.18 46.46 -5.44
N GLY A 221 -14.35 46.42 -4.79
CA GLY A 221 -14.95 47.58 -4.13
C GLY A 221 -14.18 48.03 -2.88
N SER A 222 -13.37 47.16 -2.27
CA SER A 222 -12.65 47.46 -1.04
C SER A 222 -11.60 48.58 -1.19
N LYS A 223 -11.41 49.37 -0.12
CA LYS A 223 -10.43 50.48 -0.07
C LYS A 223 -8.99 50.03 -0.33
N ASP A 224 -8.67 48.77 -0.02
CA ASP A 224 -7.39 48.13 -0.32
C ASP A 224 -7.10 48.04 -1.83
N CYS A 225 -8.14 47.83 -2.65
CA CYS A 225 -8.02 47.72 -4.10
C CYS A 225 -8.07 49.07 -4.81
N GLN A 226 -8.81 50.04 -4.28
CA GLN A 226 -8.87 51.41 -4.81
C GLN A 226 -7.50 52.11 -4.84
N THR A 227 -6.58 51.72 -3.96
CA THR A 227 -5.21 52.27 -3.83
C THR A 227 -4.12 51.44 -4.53
N ALA A 228 -4.50 50.50 -5.40
CA ALA A 228 -3.58 49.63 -6.16
C ALA A 228 -2.56 48.84 -5.30
N ASN A 229 -2.92 48.55 -4.04
CA ASN A 229 -2.03 47.96 -3.05
C ASN A 229 -1.61 46.51 -3.41
N LYS A 230 -0.36 46.12 -3.08
CA LYS A 230 0.13 44.73 -3.13
C LYS A 230 -0.81 43.77 -2.37
N ALA A 231 -1.44 44.22 -1.28
CA ALA A 231 -2.43 43.45 -0.52
C ALA A 231 -3.68 43.10 -1.36
N CYS A 232 -4.21 44.02 -2.16
CA CYS A 232 -5.31 43.75 -3.09
C CYS A 232 -4.93 42.65 -4.10
N LYS A 233 -3.74 42.76 -4.71
CA LYS A 233 -3.25 41.76 -5.67
C LYS A 233 -3.14 40.37 -5.03
N ALA A 234 -2.68 40.29 -3.78
CA ALA A 234 -2.60 39.03 -3.03
C ALA A 234 -4.01 38.46 -2.72
N LYS A 235 -4.96 39.27 -2.26
CA LYS A 235 -6.36 38.86 -2.02
C LYS A 235 -6.99 38.27 -3.29
N LYS A 236 -6.93 39.00 -4.42
CA LYS A 236 -7.43 38.52 -5.72
C LYS A 236 -6.75 37.23 -6.18
N GLN A 237 -5.44 37.09 -5.98
CA GLN A 237 -4.70 35.89 -6.37
C GLN A 237 -5.08 34.67 -5.53
N ASN A 238 -5.32 34.84 -4.23
CA ASN A 238 -5.79 33.76 -3.35
C ASN A 238 -7.23 33.32 -3.70
N LEU A 239 -8.15 34.26 -3.92
CA LEU A 239 -9.50 33.96 -4.40
C LEU A 239 -9.48 33.19 -5.73
N LYS A 240 -8.65 33.63 -6.68
CA LYS A 240 -8.50 32.96 -7.98
C LYS A 240 -7.97 31.53 -7.84
N LYS A 241 -6.95 31.31 -6.98
CA LYS A 241 -6.42 29.97 -6.69
C LYS A 241 -7.48 29.04 -6.07
N ALA A 242 -8.24 29.54 -5.08
CA ALA A 242 -9.30 28.77 -4.46
C ALA A 242 -10.38 28.37 -5.49
N ALA A 243 -10.79 29.31 -6.35
CA ALA A 243 -11.81 29.05 -7.38
C ALA A 243 -11.33 28.08 -8.47
N GLU A 244 -10.08 28.21 -8.91
CA GLU A 244 -9.49 27.28 -9.87
C GLU A 244 -9.35 25.87 -9.26
N PHE A 245 -8.96 25.76 -7.98
CA PHE A 245 -8.88 24.46 -7.28
C PHE A 245 -10.24 23.77 -7.15
N ILE A 246 -11.27 24.46 -6.68
CA ILE A 246 -12.61 23.83 -6.50
C ILE A 246 -13.24 23.47 -7.87
N LEU A 247 -13.04 24.28 -8.91
CA LEU A 247 -13.64 24.04 -10.22
C LEU A 247 -12.89 23.01 -11.09
N HIS A 248 -11.59 22.82 -10.88
CA HIS A 248 -10.71 22.05 -11.77
C HIS A 248 -9.73 21.08 -11.08
N GLY A 249 -9.71 21.02 -9.74
CA GLY A 249 -8.79 20.18 -8.98
C GLY A 249 -7.39 20.80 -8.78
N PRO A 250 -6.43 20.03 -8.24
CA PRO A 250 -5.06 20.47 -8.05
C PRO A 250 -4.39 20.87 -9.38
N PRO A 251 -3.46 21.84 -9.36
CA PRO A 251 -2.77 22.28 -10.56
C PRO A 251 -1.87 21.16 -11.10
N GLN A 252 -2.17 20.66 -12.31
CA GLN A 252 -1.35 19.66 -12.99
C GLN A 252 0.12 20.12 -13.07
N SER A 253 1.01 19.26 -12.55
CA SER A 253 2.47 19.47 -12.51
C SER A 253 3.04 19.88 -13.87
N ASP A 254 4.24 20.50 -13.87
CA ASP A 254 4.75 21.29 -14.98
C ASP A 254 5.09 20.51 -16.27
N GLU A 255 4.07 20.12 -17.05
CA GLU A 255 4.20 20.09 -18.51
C GLU A 255 4.71 21.46 -18.98
N PRO A 256 5.75 21.52 -19.84
CA PRO A 256 6.33 22.77 -20.28
C PRO A 256 5.30 23.75 -20.86
N GLN A 257 5.39 25.03 -20.49
CA GLN A 257 4.42 26.08 -20.88
C GLN A 257 4.15 26.15 -22.39
N LYS A 258 5.14 25.78 -23.21
CA LYS A 258 5.05 25.70 -24.66
C LYS A 258 3.99 24.67 -25.11
N GLU A 259 3.99 23.49 -24.49
CA GLU A 259 3.05 22.40 -24.80
C GLU A 259 1.64 22.69 -24.27
N LYS A 260 1.53 23.26 -23.06
CA LYS A 260 0.24 23.75 -22.52
C LYS A 260 -0.42 24.78 -23.46
N THR A 261 0.37 25.60 -24.17
CA THR A 261 -0.13 26.57 -25.15
C THR A 261 -0.67 25.90 -26.42
N GLU A 262 0.08 24.95 -27.01
CA GLU A 262 -0.35 24.24 -28.23
C GLU A 262 -1.53 23.28 -27.97
N LYS A 263 -1.55 22.56 -26.85
CA LYS A 263 -2.69 21.72 -26.42
C LYS A 263 -3.95 22.57 -26.23
N LYS A 264 -3.84 23.76 -25.62
CA LYS A 264 -4.98 24.66 -25.36
C LYS A 264 -5.49 25.34 -26.65
N ALA A 265 -4.62 25.58 -27.63
CA ALA A 265 -5.02 26.06 -28.96
C ALA A 265 -5.69 24.98 -29.83
N ARG A 266 -5.36 23.69 -29.62
CA ARG A 266 -5.96 22.55 -30.36
C ARG A 266 -7.22 21.96 -29.74
N ARG A 267 -7.46 22.16 -28.44
CA ARG A 267 -8.69 21.68 -27.76
C ARG A 267 -9.90 22.54 -28.17
N LYS A 268 -10.69 22.04 -29.13
CA LYS A 268 -12.15 22.27 -29.14
C LYS A 268 -12.74 21.91 -27.76
N PRO A 269 -13.94 22.39 -27.38
CA PRO A 269 -14.64 21.92 -26.19
C PRO A 269 -14.70 20.39 -26.21
N ARG A 270 -13.99 19.74 -25.29
CA ARG A 270 -13.90 18.28 -25.17
C ARG A 270 -15.08 17.84 -24.32
N GLU A 271 -16.00 17.12 -24.95
CA GLU A 271 -17.04 16.35 -24.27
C GLU A 271 -16.34 15.40 -23.27
N LYS A 272 -16.76 15.43 -22.01
CA LYS A 272 -16.03 14.74 -20.93
C LYS A 272 -16.42 13.26 -20.90
N ASN A 273 -15.70 12.45 -21.65
CA ASN A 273 -15.85 11.00 -21.66
C ASN A 273 -15.33 10.38 -20.35
N ASP A 274 -15.94 9.27 -19.93
CA ASP A 274 -15.57 8.56 -18.69
C ASP A 274 -14.11 8.04 -18.69
N ASP A 275 -13.51 7.84 -19.87
CA ASP A 275 -12.09 7.46 -20.02
C ASP A 275 -11.12 8.47 -19.37
N ASP A 276 -11.47 9.76 -19.35
CA ASP A 276 -10.62 10.81 -18.75
C ASP A 276 -10.64 10.76 -17.20
N ALA A 277 -11.63 10.11 -16.57
CA ALA A 277 -11.83 10.15 -15.12
C ALA A 277 -10.71 9.44 -14.32
N TRP A 278 -10.10 8.39 -14.88
CA TRP A 278 -8.97 7.70 -14.24
C TRP A 278 -7.68 8.53 -14.26
N ALA A 279 -7.52 9.41 -15.24
CA ALA A 279 -6.40 10.35 -15.30
C ALA A 279 -6.58 11.47 -14.27
N ASP A 280 -7.77 12.09 -14.21
CA ASP A 280 -8.12 13.09 -13.19
C ASP A 280 -7.88 12.55 -11.76
N TRP A 281 -8.28 11.29 -11.49
CA TRP A 281 -8.05 10.64 -10.19
C TRP A 281 -6.57 10.39 -9.89
N GLY A 282 -5.79 9.95 -10.88
CA GLY A 282 -4.36 9.69 -10.72
C GLY A 282 -3.55 10.95 -10.43
N ASP A 283 -3.85 12.05 -11.15
CA ASP A 283 -3.25 13.36 -10.92
C ASP A 283 -3.63 13.92 -9.54
N TYR A 284 -4.89 13.76 -9.13
CA TYR A 284 -5.37 14.19 -7.81
C TYR A 284 -4.66 13.45 -6.66
N LEU A 285 -4.64 12.11 -6.71
CA LEU A 285 -3.95 11.28 -5.70
C LEU A 285 -2.45 11.60 -5.64
N ARG A 286 -1.83 11.89 -6.78
CA ARG A 286 -0.43 12.33 -6.82
C ARG A 286 -0.23 13.64 -6.07
N ALA A 287 -1.09 14.64 -6.30
CA ALA A 287 -1.00 15.94 -5.63
C ALA A 287 -1.17 15.83 -4.10
N GLU A 288 -2.04 14.94 -3.61
CA GLU A 288 -2.16 14.64 -2.18
C GLU A 288 -0.85 14.08 -1.60
N TRP A 289 -0.24 13.10 -2.26
CA TRP A 289 1.03 12.51 -1.81
C TRP A 289 2.21 13.48 -1.90
N ASP A 290 2.29 14.29 -2.94
CA ASP A 290 3.32 15.34 -3.08
C ASP A 290 3.14 16.43 -2.00
N ALA A 291 1.91 16.72 -1.55
CA ALA A 291 1.62 17.62 -0.42
C ALA A 291 2.00 17.00 0.95
N VAL A 292 1.61 15.75 1.21
CA VAL A 292 2.00 14.99 2.42
C VAL A 292 3.53 14.88 2.51
N GLY A 293 4.21 14.61 1.40
CA GLY A 293 5.68 14.53 1.34
C GLY A 293 6.37 15.87 1.63
N GLN A 294 5.77 16.99 1.22
CA GLN A 294 6.26 18.34 1.56
C GLN A 294 6.14 18.62 3.06
N GLU A 295 4.99 18.34 3.68
CA GLU A 295 4.78 18.54 5.13
C GLU A 295 5.76 17.70 5.98
N ILE A 296 5.94 16.41 5.63
CA ILE A 296 6.92 15.54 6.30
C ILE A 296 8.35 16.10 6.17
N LYS A 297 8.70 16.66 5.01
CA LYS A 297 10.01 17.27 4.76
C LYS A 297 10.20 18.60 5.50
N GLU A 298 9.17 19.45 5.56
CA GLU A 298 9.19 20.71 6.32
C GLU A 298 9.30 20.44 7.83
N GLY A 299 8.44 19.56 8.36
CA GLY A 299 8.43 19.17 9.78
C GLY A 299 9.74 18.50 10.23
N SER A 300 10.29 17.58 9.43
CA SER A 300 11.61 16.98 9.74
C SER A 300 12.76 17.99 9.66
N SER A 301 12.71 18.95 8.74
CA SER A 301 13.68 20.05 8.65
C SER A 301 13.57 21.03 9.84
N GLN A 302 12.37 21.24 10.38
CA GLN A 302 12.16 22.05 11.58
C GLN A 302 12.62 21.31 12.84
N PHE A 303 12.31 20.01 12.96
CA PHE A 303 12.80 19.16 14.05
C PHE A 303 14.33 19.09 14.10
N ALA A 304 15.00 18.95 12.95
CA ALA A 304 16.46 18.96 12.87
C ALA A 304 17.07 20.29 13.38
N LYS A 305 16.48 21.44 13.02
CA LYS A 305 16.91 22.77 13.52
C LYS A 305 16.68 22.96 15.01
N ASN A 306 15.61 22.38 15.56
CA ASN A 306 15.38 22.39 17.00
C ASN A 306 16.44 21.56 17.73
N LEU A 307 16.73 20.34 17.26
CA LEU A 307 17.81 19.50 17.82
C LEU A 307 19.19 20.18 17.72
N GLU A 308 19.50 20.84 16.61
CA GLU A 308 20.73 21.62 16.44
C GLU A 308 20.83 22.74 17.49
N LYS A 309 19.74 23.50 17.68
CA LYS A 309 19.67 24.55 18.70
C LYS A 309 19.82 24.00 20.12
N ASP A 310 19.13 22.90 20.43
CA ASP A 310 19.13 22.30 21.77
C ASP A 310 20.46 21.60 22.12
N TYR A 311 21.29 21.26 21.12
CA TYR A 311 22.63 20.69 21.31
C TYR A 311 23.74 21.77 21.41
N PHE A 312 23.48 22.99 20.95
CA PHE A 312 24.42 24.12 20.96
C PHE A 312 23.98 25.29 21.88
N SER A 313 23.11 25.03 22.86
CA SER A 313 22.67 25.99 23.91
C SER A 313 23.21 25.60 25.28
#